data_AF-A0A699TM31-F1
#
_entry.id   AF-A0A699TM31-F1
#
_cell.length_a   1.000
_cell.length_b   1.000
_cell.length_c   1.000
_cell.angle_alpha   90.00
_cell.angle_beta   90.00
_cell.angle_gamma   90.00
#
_symmetry.space_group_name_H-M   'P 1'
#
loop_
_entity.id
_entity.type
_entity.pdbx_description
1 polymer ?
#
loop_
_entity_poly.entity_id
_entity_poly.type
_entity_poly.pdbx_seq_one_letter_code
_entity_poly.pdbx_strand_id
1 'polypeptide(L)'
;NDGIQNQIENGNLVAVRAEGNTAGHNENQIRCYNCMGVGHFARDCTVRPRRRDAAYLQTQLLITQKEEARIQLQAEENDLMAAAADLDEIKETDSTPVYDSDGSAE
;
A
#
# COMPACT_ATOMS: atom_id res chain seq x y z
N ASN A 1 15.07 46.18 1.26
CA ASN A 1 15.73 45.66 2.45
C ASN A 1 14.81 44.61 3.03
N ASP A 2 15.15 43.36 2.73
CA ASP A 2 14.58 42.15 3.29
C ASP A 2 14.52 42.20 4.82
N GLY A 3 13.45 41.66 5.40
CA GLY A 3 13.28 41.66 6.85
C GLY A 3 12.17 40.73 7.31
N ILE A 4 12.27 39.46 6.96
CA ILE A 4 11.49 38.39 7.58
C ILE A 4 11.86 38.34 9.06
N GLN A 5 10.89 38.62 9.95
CA GLN A 5 11.02 38.31 11.37
C GLN A 5 9.86 37.38 11.76
N ASN A 6 10.14 36.07 11.63
CA ASN A 6 9.27 34.98 12.03
C ASN A 6 9.26 34.96 13.57
N GLN A 7 8.23 35.56 14.14
CA GLN A 7 8.06 35.72 15.58
C GLN A 7 7.68 34.36 16.16
N ILE A 8 8.69 33.69 16.73
CA ILE A 8 8.53 32.49 17.56
C ILE A 8 7.88 32.95 18.86
N GLU A 9 6.57 33.19 18.85
CA GLU A 9 5.83 33.38 20.09
C GLU A 9 5.57 32.01 20.71
N ASN A 10 6.42 31.66 21.68
CA ASN A 10 6.11 30.72 22.74
C ASN A 10 4.92 31.28 23.56
N GLY A 11 3.70 31.07 23.05
CA GLY A 11 2.47 31.37 23.76
C GLY A 11 2.15 30.26 24.76
N ASN A 12 2.47 30.48 26.04
CA ASN A 12 2.17 29.57 27.13
C ASN A 12 0.71 29.75 27.59
N LEU A 13 -0.03 28.63 27.63
CA LEU A 13 -1.21 28.35 28.46
C LEU A 13 -2.48 29.23 28.29
N VAL A 14 -3.32 28.82 27.35
CA VAL A 14 -4.73 28.63 27.67
C VAL A 14 -4.95 27.13 27.73
N ALA A 15 -5.23 26.61 28.93
CA ALA A 15 -5.63 25.23 29.12
C ALA A 15 -6.92 24.99 28.33
N VAL A 16 -6.78 24.49 27.10
CA VAL A 16 -7.89 23.86 26.40
C VAL A 16 -8.31 22.73 27.34
N ARG A 17 -9.55 22.83 27.83
CA ARG A 17 -10.16 21.82 28.70
C ARG A 17 -9.84 20.47 28.07
N ALA A 18 -9.09 19.65 28.80
CA ALA A 18 -9.00 18.24 28.50
C ALA A 18 -10.39 17.67 28.83
N GLU A 19 -11.32 17.87 27.90
CA GLU A 19 -12.51 17.04 27.77
C GLU A 19 -11.96 15.66 27.42
N GLY A 20 -11.55 14.93 28.46
CA GLY A 20 -11.29 13.52 28.36
C GLY A 20 -12.52 12.89 27.73
N ASN A 21 -12.34 12.21 26.62
CA ASN A 21 -13.36 11.40 25.97
C ASN A 21 -13.84 10.31 26.95
N THR A 22 -14.78 10.66 27.83
CA THR A 22 -15.53 9.73 28.69
C THR A 22 -16.71 9.12 27.94
N ALA A 23 -16.53 8.85 26.64
CA ALA A 23 -17.52 8.22 25.78
C ALA A 23 -16.96 6.90 25.23
N GLY A 24 -17.04 5.85 26.05
CA GLY A 24 -17.23 4.48 25.55
C GLY A 24 -16.08 3.82 24.79
N HIS A 25 -14.83 4.22 24.96
CA HIS A 25 -13.69 3.41 24.49
C HIS A 25 -13.31 2.46 25.62
N ASN A 26 -13.79 1.23 25.46
CA ASN A 26 -13.35 0.01 26.14
C ASN A 26 -11.82 -0.01 26.41
N GLU A 27 -11.39 -0.86 27.34
CA GLU A 27 -10.03 -0.99 27.94
C GLU A 27 -8.80 -1.01 27.00
N ASN A 28 -8.98 -0.83 25.68
CA ASN A 28 -7.95 -0.51 24.71
C ASN A 28 -7.70 1.00 24.65
N GLN A 29 -6.85 1.47 25.55
CA GLN A 29 -6.31 2.83 25.58
C GLN A 29 -5.95 3.32 24.16
N ILE A 30 -6.58 4.41 23.69
CA ILE A 30 -6.31 5.01 22.37
C ILE A 30 -4.80 5.29 22.26
N ARG A 31 -4.12 4.70 21.27
CA ARG A 31 -2.68 4.88 21.05
C ARG A 31 -2.41 6.00 20.04
N CYS A 32 -1.52 6.91 20.39
CA CYS A 32 -0.99 7.93 19.50
C CYS A 32 0.31 7.44 18.84
N TYR A 33 0.28 7.18 17.54
CA TYR A 33 1.45 6.71 16.80
C TYR A 33 2.52 7.80 16.56
N ASN A 34 2.17 9.08 16.71
CA ASN A 34 3.13 10.18 16.52
C ASN A 34 4.14 10.28 17.68
N CYS A 35 3.69 10.05 18.92
CA CYS A 35 4.52 10.14 20.12
C CYS A 35 4.62 8.82 20.90
N MET A 36 3.95 7.75 20.45
CA MET A 36 3.78 6.48 21.18
C MET A 36 3.04 6.64 22.52
N GLY A 37 2.39 7.78 22.73
CA GLY A 37 1.58 8.06 23.91
C GLY A 37 0.19 7.41 23.84
N VAL A 38 -0.56 7.56 24.91
CA VAL A 38 -1.89 6.95 25.07
C VAL A 38 -2.92 8.01 25.49
N GLY A 39 -4.20 7.73 25.25
CA GLY A 39 -5.31 8.61 25.64
C GLY A 39 -5.71 9.70 24.64
N HIS A 40 -5.08 9.76 23.45
CA HIS A 40 -5.42 10.74 22.41
C HIS A 40 -5.17 10.20 21.00
N PHE A 41 -5.85 10.76 20.00
CA PHE A 41 -5.58 10.46 18.60
C PHE A 41 -4.32 11.17 18.11
N ALA A 42 -3.66 10.59 17.11
CA ALA A 42 -2.47 11.18 16.50
C ALA A 42 -2.69 12.62 15.98
N ARG A 43 -3.91 12.95 15.52
CA ARG A 43 -4.30 14.29 15.04
C ARG A 43 -4.36 15.35 16.16
N ASP A 44 -4.61 14.92 17.40
CA ASP A 44 -4.72 15.79 18.57
C ASP A 44 -3.40 15.86 19.36
N CYS A 45 -2.34 15.26 18.81
CA CYS A 45 -1.05 15.18 19.48
C CYS A 45 -0.34 16.55 19.46
N THR A 46 -0.10 17.10 20.65
CA THR A 46 0.66 18.34 20.84
C THR A 46 2.17 18.12 20.92
N VAL A 47 2.61 16.87 21.12
CA VAL A 47 4.02 16.49 21.11
C VAL A 47 4.54 16.55 19.67
N ARG A 48 5.71 17.17 19.48
CA ARG A 48 6.38 17.21 18.18
C ARG A 48 6.52 15.78 17.64
N PRO A 49 6.00 15.47 16.43
CA PRO A 49 6.12 14.14 15.84
C PRO A 49 7.57 13.71 15.74
N ARG A 50 7.83 12.41 15.84
CA ARG A 50 9.19 11.89 15.72
C ARG A 50 9.82 12.32 14.39
N ARG A 51 10.98 12.96 14.48
CA ARG A 51 11.85 13.20 13.33
C ARG A 51 12.26 11.84 12.78
N ARG A 52 12.01 11.61 11.50
CA ARG A 52 12.52 10.45 10.78
C ARG A 52 14.01 10.68 10.52
N ASP A 53 14.85 9.82 11.06
CA ASP A 53 16.29 9.88 10.80
C ASP A 53 16.62 9.30 9.40
N ALA A 54 17.87 9.46 8.98
CA ALA A 54 18.33 9.00 7.68
C ALA A 54 18.20 7.47 7.54
N ALA A 55 18.43 6.71 8.61
CA ALA A 55 18.36 5.25 8.59
C ALA A 55 16.92 4.75 8.36
N TYR A 56 15.94 5.39 9.00
CA TYR A 56 14.52 5.11 8.78
C TYR A 56 14.11 5.42 7.34
N LEU A 57 14.51 6.58 6.82
CA LEU A 57 14.17 6.97 5.43
C LEU A 57 14.81 6.01 4.42
N GLN A 58 16.06 5.63 4.63
CA GLN A 58 16.76 4.67 3.78
C GLN A 58 16.10 3.30 3.78
N THR A 59 15.70 2.80 4.97
CA THR A 59 14.97 1.53 5.09
C THR A 59 13.62 1.60 4.38
N GLN A 60 12.89 2.71 4.55
CA GLN A 60 11.59 2.89 3.90
C GLN A 60 11.72 2.88 2.38
N LEU A 61 12.73 3.54 1.82
CA LEU A 61 13.02 3.54 0.39
C LEU A 61 13.32 2.15 -0.15
N LEU A 62 14.14 1.37 0.57
CA LEU A 62 14.49 0.01 0.16
C LEU A 62 13.25 -0.90 0.13
N ILE A 63 12.38 -0.79 1.13
CA ILE A 63 11.11 -1.51 1.18
C ILE A 63 10.25 -1.12 -0.03
N THR A 64 10.11 0.18 -0.30
CA THR A 64 9.33 0.68 -1.43
C THR A 64 9.85 0.16 -2.76
N GLN A 65 11.16 0.19 -3.00
CA GLN A 65 11.76 -0.34 -4.24
C GLN A 65 11.50 -1.84 -4.42
N LYS A 66 11.58 -2.61 -3.34
CA LYS A 66 11.30 -4.04 -3.38
C LYS A 66 9.82 -4.33 -3.67
N GLU A 67 8.92 -3.58 -3.06
CA GLU A 67 7.48 -3.68 -3.30
C GLU A 67 7.15 -3.32 -4.76
N GLU A 68 7.75 -2.24 -5.28
CA GLU A 68 7.56 -1.79 -6.65
C GLU A 68 8.05 -2.82 -7.67
N ALA A 69 9.24 -3.40 -7.46
CA ALA A 69 9.75 -4.49 -8.31
C ALA A 69 8.83 -5.71 -8.27
N ARG A 70 8.27 -6.05 -7.09
CA ARG A 70 7.31 -7.13 -6.96
C ARG A 70 6.02 -6.85 -7.73
N ILE A 71 5.50 -5.62 -7.66
CA ILE A 71 4.29 -5.21 -8.38
C ILE A 71 4.51 -5.30 -9.90
N GLN A 72 5.69 -4.87 -10.38
CA GLN A 72 6.04 -4.98 -11.81
C GLN A 72 6.06 -6.43 -12.28
N LEU A 73 6.73 -7.32 -11.55
CA LEU A 73 6.76 -8.75 -11.88
C LEU A 73 5.36 -9.36 -11.88
N GLN A 74 4.53 -9.02 -10.89
CA GLN A 74 3.16 -9.54 -10.83
C GLN A 74 2.30 -9.07 -12.00
N ALA A 75 2.51 -7.84 -12.48
CA ALA A 75 1.82 -7.32 -13.65
C ALA A 75 2.18 -8.11 -14.90
N GLU A 76 3.48 -8.36 -15.13
CA GLU A 76 3.95 -9.15 -16.26
C GLU A 76 3.42 -10.60 -16.21
N GLU A 77 3.42 -11.23 -15.03
CA GLU A 77 2.81 -12.56 -14.85
C GLU A 77 1.32 -12.57 -15.21
N ASN A 78 0.57 -11.54 -14.80
CA ASN A 78 -0.85 -11.43 -15.11
C ASN A 78 -1.10 -11.21 -16.61
N ASP A 79 -0.27 -10.40 -17.27
CA ASP A 79 -0.34 -10.16 -18.71
C ASP A 79 -0.05 -11.45 -19.50
N LEU A 80 0.94 -12.24 -19.07
CA LEU A 80 1.23 -13.55 -19.65
C LEU A 80 0.08 -14.54 -19.46
N MET A 81 -0.53 -14.57 -18.27
CA MET A 81 -1.70 -15.40 -18.00
C MET A 81 -2.92 -15.00 -18.85
N ALA A 82 -3.13 -13.69 -19.07
CA ALA A 82 -4.18 -13.19 -19.95
C ALA A 82 -3.93 -13.61 -21.41
N ALA A 83 -2.71 -13.42 -21.92
CA ALA A 83 -2.34 -13.84 -23.27
C ALA A 83 -2.46 -15.37 -23.47
N ALA A 84 -2.16 -16.17 -22.43
CA ALA A 84 -2.35 -17.61 -22.47
C ALA A 84 -3.83 -18.03 -22.47
N ALA A 85 -4.71 -17.29 -21.78
CA ALA A 85 -6.15 -17.54 -21.81
C ALA A 85 -6.74 -17.32 -23.22
N ASP A 86 -6.24 -16.33 -23.96
CA ASP A 86 -6.63 -16.08 -25.35
C ASP A 86 -6.15 -17.20 -26.31
N LEU A 87 -5.09 -17.94 -25.97
CA LEU A 87 -4.54 -19.05 -26.78
C LEU A 87 -5.30 -20.37 -26.61
N ASP A 88 -6.01 -20.60 -25.50
CA ASP A 88 -6.80 -21.83 -25.29
C ASP A 88 -8.11 -21.85 -26.11
N GLU A 89 -8.49 -20.74 -26.75
CA GLU A 89 -9.62 -20.65 -27.69
C GLU A 89 -9.28 -21.18 -29.11
N ILE A 90 -8.01 -21.51 -29.39
CA ILE A 90 -7.53 -21.97 -30.71
C ILE A 90 -7.43 -23.51 -30.82
N LYS A 91 -8.25 -24.25 -30.08
CA LYS A 91 -8.40 -25.72 -30.24
C LYS A 91 -9.80 -26.06 -30.74
N GLU A 92 -10.11 -25.73 -31.99
CA GLU A 92 -11.22 -26.31 -32.78
C GLU A 92 -11.11 -25.82 -34.23
N THR A 93 -10.21 -26.39 -35.02
CA THR A 93 -10.38 -26.63 -36.47
C THR A 93 -9.20 -27.43 -36.99
N ASP A 94 -9.18 -28.74 -36.78
CA ASP A 94 -8.52 -29.65 -37.71
C ASP A 94 -9.44 -30.86 -37.86
N SER A 95 -10.43 -30.66 -38.73
CA SER A 95 -11.31 -31.71 -39.22
C SER A 95 -10.47 -32.89 -39.69
N THR A 96 -10.66 -34.05 -39.05
CA THR A 96 -10.11 -35.33 -39.48
C THR A 96 -10.71 -35.72 -40.83
N PRO A 97 -9.92 -35.88 -41.92
CA PRO A 97 -10.42 -36.54 -43.11
C PRO A 97 -10.37 -38.06 -42.87
N VAL A 98 -11.56 -38.66 -42.77
CA VAL A 98 -11.75 -40.11 -42.80
C VAL A 98 -11.49 -40.56 -44.24
N TYR A 99 -10.50 -41.43 -44.48
CA TYR A 99 -10.35 -42.11 -45.76
C TYR A 99 -10.99 -43.49 -45.67
N ASP A 100 -12.05 -43.70 -46.44
CA ASP A 100 -12.48 -45.05 -46.82
C ASP A 100 -11.55 -45.50 -47.95
N SER A 101 -10.85 -46.60 -47.76
CA SER A 101 -10.10 -47.28 -48.82
C SER A 101 -10.36 -48.76 -48.69
N ASP A 102 -11.51 -49.15 -49.22
CA ASP A 102 -11.83 -50.49 -49.68
C ASP A 102 -10.82 -50.94 -50.75
N GLY A 103 -9.63 -51.34 -50.31
CA GLY A 103 -8.62 -51.98 -51.13
C GLY A 103 -8.96 -53.46 -51.35
N SER A 104 -9.93 -53.76 -52.22
CA SER A 104 -10.04 -55.09 -52.83
C SER A 104 -8.76 -55.40 -53.60
N ALA A 105 -8.08 -56.50 -53.23
CA ALA A 105 -7.12 -57.18 -54.10
C ALA A 105 -7.82 -58.36 -54.77
N GLU A 106 -7.62 -58.48 -56.08
CA GLU A 106 -8.10 -59.57 -56.96
C GLU A 106 -7.65 -60.96 -56.52
#